data_AF-A0A954XR64-F1
#
_entry.id   AF-A0A954XR64-F1
#
_cell.length_a   1.000
_cell.length_b   1.000
_cell.length_c   1.000
_cell.angle_alpha   90.00
_cell.angle_beta   90.00
_cell.angle_gamma   90.00
#
_symmetry.space_group_name_H-M   'P 1'
#
loop_
_entity.id
_entity.type
_entity.pdbx_description
1 polymer ?
#
loop_
_entity_poly.entity_id
_entity_poly.type
_entity_poly.pdbx_seq_one_letter_code
_entity_poly.pdbx_strand_id
1 'polypeptide(L)'
;MIRFAGLILLAASSGVLSAEAQTTTATLCADNETALFTCPIGAKTLSLCASSPLTPESGYVQYRFGSAAKVELEFPSSKVHPRDRFTLFGSGFARGYVAHLNFTIGTYTYVVYERLVGSFQNGRPEGHDHYAGVI
;
A
#
# COMPACT_ATOMS: atom_id res chain seq x y z
N MET A 1 -32.95 -61.60 5.46
CA MET A 1 -32.72 -61.30 4.04
C MET A 1 -33.84 -60.37 3.57
N ILE A 2 -33.49 -59.15 3.10
CA ILE A 2 -34.31 -58.14 2.38
C ILE A 2 -35.35 -57.42 3.31
N ARG A 3 -35.49 -56.08 3.45
CA ARG A 3 -35.38 -54.92 2.55
C ARG A 3 -34.87 -53.65 3.27
N PHE A 4 -33.97 -52.93 2.61
CA PHE A 4 -33.70 -51.51 2.88
C PHE A 4 -34.85 -50.66 2.31
N ALA A 5 -35.47 -49.85 3.18
CA ALA A 5 -36.19 -48.63 2.83
C ALA A 5 -35.97 -47.72 4.05
N GLY A 6 -35.11 -46.72 4.03
CA GLY A 6 -34.95 -45.72 2.98
C GLY A 6 -35.27 -44.40 3.66
N LEU A 7 -34.27 -43.77 4.29
CA LEU A 7 -34.34 -42.37 4.69
C LEU A 7 -32.92 -41.81 4.58
N ILE A 8 -32.55 -41.39 3.38
CA ILE A 8 -31.32 -40.62 3.16
C ILE A 8 -31.64 -39.21 3.64
N LEU A 9 -31.20 -38.86 4.86
CA LEU A 9 -31.09 -37.46 5.25
C LEU A 9 -29.95 -36.85 4.43
N LEU A 10 -30.28 -36.01 3.45
CA LEU A 10 -29.30 -35.12 2.86
C LEU A 10 -28.91 -34.07 3.91
N ALA A 11 -27.77 -34.27 4.57
CA ALA A 11 -27.13 -33.24 5.35
C ALA A 11 -26.62 -32.16 4.39
N ALA A 12 -27.39 -31.09 4.20
CA ALA A 12 -26.92 -29.89 3.51
C ALA A 12 -25.84 -29.24 4.37
N SER A 13 -24.57 -29.53 4.09
CA SER A 13 -23.44 -28.84 4.70
C SER A 13 -23.44 -27.41 4.18
N SER A 14 -23.97 -26.48 4.98
CA SER A 14 -23.83 -25.04 4.75
C SER A 14 -22.34 -24.70 4.77
N GLY A 15 -21.74 -24.60 3.59
CA GLY A 15 -20.39 -24.07 3.44
C GLY A 15 -20.39 -22.62 3.92
N VAL A 16 -19.79 -22.37 5.08
CA VAL A 16 -19.54 -21.01 5.56
C VAL A 16 -18.38 -20.47 4.73
N LEU A 17 -18.68 -19.68 3.69
CA LEU A 17 -17.67 -18.87 3.04
C LEU A 17 -17.31 -17.74 4.01
N SER A 18 -16.23 -17.92 4.77
CA SER A 18 -15.58 -16.80 5.46
C SER A 18 -15.02 -15.86 4.39
N ALA A 19 -15.68 -14.72 4.19
CA ALA A 19 -15.07 -13.61 3.50
C ALA A 19 -14.01 -13.03 4.45
N GLU A 20 -12.73 -13.28 4.16
CA GLU A 20 -11.64 -12.57 4.81
C GLU A 20 -11.80 -11.09 4.46
N ALA A 21 -12.28 -10.30 5.42
CA ALA A 21 -12.29 -8.85 5.31
C ALA A 21 -10.83 -8.39 5.28
N GLN A 22 -10.25 -8.33 4.09
CA GLN A 22 -9.01 -7.59 3.85
C GLN A 22 -9.29 -6.17 4.32
N THR A 23 -8.66 -5.78 5.42
CA THR A 23 -8.73 -4.40 5.92
C THR A 23 -7.98 -3.56 4.89
N THR A 24 -8.69 -3.07 3.88
CA THR A 24 -8.16 -2.10 2.94
C THR A 24 -7.87 -0.84 3.72
N THR A 25 -6.59 -0.61 4.04
CA THR A 25 -6.15 0.66 4.61
C THR A 25 -6.59 1.77 3.66
N ALA A 26 -7.50 2.62 4.13
CA ALA A 26 -8.07 3.69 3.32
C ALA A 26 -6.95 4.64 2.89
N THR A 27 -6.79 4.78 1.57
CA THR A 27 -5.83 5.69 0.94
C THR A 27 -6.36 7.13 0.90
N LEU A 28 -5.46 8.10 0.85
CA LEU A 28 -5.78 9.53 0.62
C LEU A 28 -5.74 9.91 -0.87
N CYS A 29 -5.58 8.93 -1.76
CA CYS A 29 -5.62 9.16 -3.20
C CYS A 29 -7.06 9.34 -3.69
N ALA A 30 -7.25 10.19 -4.70
CA ALA A 30 -8.53 10.35 -5.36
C ALA A 30 -8.86 9.12 -6.21
N ASP A 31 -10.14 8.93 -6.55
CA ASP A 31 -10.61 7.76 -7.30
C ASP A 31 -9.96 7.60 -8.69
N ASN A 32 -9.48 8.70 -9.27
CA ASN A 32 -8.79 8.72 -10.56
C ASN A 32 -7.25 8.65 -10.45
N GLU A 33 -6.74 8.38 -9.25
CA GLU A 33 -5.32 8.25 -8.94
C GLU A 33 -4.97 6.81 -8.57
N THR A 34 -3.71 6.43 -8.82
CA THR A 34 -3.15 5.16 -8.37
C THR A 34 -2.39 5.40 -7.06
N ALA A 35 -2.74 4.66 -6.01
CA ALA A 35 -1.97 4.64 -4.77
C ALA A 35 -0.69 3.81 -4.98
N LEU A 36 0.45 4.48 -5.14
CA LEU A 36 1.76 3.83 -5.27
C LEU A 36 2.26 3.27 -3.93
N PHE A 37 1.88 3.91 -2.83
CA PHE A 37 2.26 3.53 -1.48
C PHE A 37 1.18 3.98 -0.52
N THR A 38 0.90 3.18 0.51
CA THR A 38 0.01 3.54 1.61
C THR A 38 0.55 2.98 2.92
N CYS A 39 0.68 3.83 3.94
CA CYS A 39 1.18 3.45 5.25
C CYS A 39 0.32 4.10 6.35
N PRO A 40 -0.35 3.32 7.21
CA PRO A 40 -1.02 3.86 8.38
C PRO A 40 0.02 4.27 9.45
N ILE A 41 -0.15 5.46 10.01
CA ILE A 41 0.73 6.06 11.03
C ILE A 41 -0.17 6.55 12.16
N GLY A 42 -0.34 5.72 13.19
CA GLY A 42 -1.31 5.97 14.26
C GLY A 42 -2.73 6.03 13.70
N ALA A 43 -3.44 7.14 13.94
CA ALA A 43 -4.80 7.37 13.42
C ALA A 43 -4.83 8.02 12.03
N LYS A 44 -3.67 8.25 11.42
CA LYS A 44 -3.52 8.92 10.13
C LYS A 44 -2.98 7.95 9.09
N THR A 45 -3.08 8.33 7.83
CA THR A 45 -2.53 7.60 6.70
C THR A 45 -1.60 8.50 5.91
N LEU A 46 -0.49 7.94 5.48
CA LEU A 46 0.32 8.46 4.40
C LEU A 46 -0.03 7.72 3.11
N SER A 47 -0.26 8.45 2.02
CA SER A 47 -0.37 7.91 0.66
C SER A 47 0.54 8.64 -0.32
N LEU A 48 1.21 7.88 -1.20
CA LEU A 48 1.80 8.42 -2.43
C LEU A 48 0.81 8.16 -3.58
N CYS A 49 0.30 9.24 -4.16
CA CYS A 49 -0.76 9.21 -5.15
C CYS A 49 -0.23 9.66 -6.50
N ALA A 50 -0.33 8.78 -7.51
CA ALA A 50 0.06 9.09 -8.87
C ALA A 50 -1.17 9.34 -9.74
N SER A 51 -1.04 10.21 -10.73
CA SER A 51 -2.01 10.27 -11.82
C SER A 51 -2.06 8.94 -12.59
N SER A 52 -3.20 8.66 -13.20
CA SER A 52 -3.34 7.58 -14.17
C SER A 52 -3.76 8.17 -15.52
N PRO A 53 -2.92 8.14 -16.56
CA PRO A 53 -1.58 7.54 -16.61
C PRO A 53 -0.49 8.39 -15.90
N LEU A 54 0.62 7.74 -15.54
CA LEU A 54 1.90 8.37 -15.19
C LEU A 54 2.94 7.84 -16.19
N THR A 55 3.55 8.73 -16.95
CA THR A 55 4.58 8.41 -17.96
C THR A 55 5.88 9.15 -17.64
N PRO A 56 7.01 8.87 -18.33
CA PRO A 56 8.26 9.60 -18.08
C PRO A 56 8.23 11.10 -18.43
N GLU A 57 7.22 11.55 -19.16
CA GLU A 57 7.03 12.93 -19.63
C GLU A 57 5.76 13.59 -19.08
N SER A 58 4.81 12.83 -18.53
CA SER A 58 3.49 13.33 -18.16
C SER A 58 2.93 12.68 -16.91
N GLY A 59 2.03 13.39 -16.25
CA GLY A 59 1.43 12.97 -14.99
C GLY A 59 2.04 13.68 -13.78
N TYR A 60 1.59 13.26 -12.60
CA TYR A 60 2.04 13.82 -11.32
C TYR A 60 2.11 12.76 -10.24
N VAL A 61 2.87 13.05 -9.19
CA VAL A 61 2.85 12.29 -7.94
C VAL A 61 2.69 13.28 -6.79
N GLN A 62 1.85 12.95 -5.82
CA GLN A 62 1.69 13.71 -4.59
C GLN A 62 1.83 12.80 -3.37
N TYR A 63 2.61 13.27 -2.40
CA TYR A 63 2.60 12.81 -1.03
C TYR A 63 1.41 13.47 -0.32
N ARG A 64 0.57 12.67 0.33
CA ARG A 64 -0.53 13.14 1.17
C ARG A 64 -0.50 12.46 2.52
N PHE A 65 -0.56 13.25 3.59
CA PHE A 65 -0.64 12.76 4.96
C PHE A 65 -1.81 13.41 5.69
N GLY A 66 -2.57 12.61 6.42
CA GLY A 66 -3.74 13.08 7.17
C GLY A 66 -4.71 11.97 7.53
N SER A 67 -5.95 12.34 7.79
CA SER A 67 -7.06 11.41 8.03
C SER A 67 -7.94 11.30 6.79
N ALA A 68 -8.84 10.31 6.77
CA ALA A 68 -9.84 10.18 5.71
C ALA A 68 -10.71 11.44 5.54
N ALA A 69 -10.91 12.23 6.60
CA ALA A 69 -11.71 13.45 6.57
C ALA A 69 -10.91 14.69 6.15
N LYS A 70 -9.58 14.68 6.30
CA LYS A 70 -8.74 15.86 6.08
C LYS A 70 -7.29 15.48 5.78
N VAL A 71 -6.82 15.94 4.63
CA VAL A 71 -5.38 15.99 4.30
C VAL A 71 -4.75 17.15 5.07
N GLU A 72 -3.70 16.86 5.83
CA GLU A 72 -2.98 17.83 6.67
C GLU A 72 -1.69 18.31 6.01
N LEU A 73 -1.08 17.44 5.20
CA LEU A 73 0.10 17.76 4.42
C LEU A 73 -0.05 17.18 3.03
N GLU A 74 0.15 18.02 2.02
CA GLU A 74 0.19 17.63 0.61
C GLU A 74 1.46 18.20 -0.04
N PHE A 75 2.20 17.36 -0.77
CA PHE A 75 3.40 17.78 -1.47
C PHE A 75 3.60 17.03 -2.80
N PRO A 76 3.97 17.73 -3.88
CA PRO A 76 3.82 19.17 -4.05
C PRO A 76 2.34 19.56 -3.98
N SER A 77 2.02 20.78 -3.56
CA SER A 77 0.63 21.27 -3.55
C SER A 77 0.05 21.44 -4.96
N SER A 78 0.91 21.59 -5.97
CA SER A 78 0.52 21.58 -7.38
C SER A 78 0.69 20.19 -7.98
N LYS A 79 -0.23 19.83 -8.89
CA LYS A 79 -0.17 18.58 -9.65
C LYS A 79 0.89 18.70 -10.75
N VAL A 80 2.13 18.38 -10.40
CA VAL A 80 3.30 18.50 -11.30
C VAL A 80 4.05 17.18 -11.40
N HIS A 81 4.82 17.04 -12.48
CA HIS A 81 5.64 15.87 -12.73
C HIS A 81 6.67 15.66 -11.60
N PRO A 82 6.92 14.40 -11.15
CA PRO A 82 7.75 14.12 -9.97
C PRO A 82 9.25 14.41 -10.13
N ARG A 83 9.75 14.48 -11.37
CA ARG A 83 11.20 14.52 -11.71
C ARG A 83 12.02 15.54 -10.91
N ASP A 84 11.49 16.74 -10.67
CA ASP A 84 12.21 17.82 -9.97
C ASP A 84 11.67 18.07 -8.55
N ARG A 85 10.82 17.17 -8.05
CA ARG A 85 10.12 17.31 -6.77
C ARG A 85 10.49 16.24 -5.78
N PHE A 86 10.84 15.06 -6.29
CA PHE A 86 11.21 13.91 -5.49
C PHE A 86 12.56 13.36 -5.95
N THR A 87 13.31 12.83 -5.00
CA THR A 87 14.49 12.02 -5.30
C THR A 87 14.22 10.59 -4.88
N LEU A 88 14.24 9.67 -5.84
CA LEU A 88 14.06 8.24 -5.61
C LEU A 88 15.43 7.55 -5.57
N PHE A 89 15.69 6.81 -4.51
CA PHE A 89 16.84 5.93 -4.37
C PHE A 89 16.37 4.50 -4.17
N GLY A 90 17.03 3.56 -4.82
CA GLY A 90 16.74 2.14 -4.66
C GLY A 90 18.02 1.32 -4.73
N SER A 91 18.09 0.26 -3.94
CA SER A 91 19.17 -0.71 -3.99
C SER A 91 18.63 -2.12 -3.77
N GLY A 92 18.93 -3.01 -4.71
CA GLY A 92 18.62 -4.43 -4.62
C GLY A 92 19.78 -5.22 -4.02
N PHE A 93 19.46 -6.32 -3.34
CA PHE A 93 20.43 -7.30 -2.85
C PHE A 93 19.83 -8.71 -2.94
N ALA A 94 20.62 -9.73 -2.64
CA ALA A 94 20.15 -11.10 -2.68
C ALA A 94 18.89 -11.26 -1.81
N ARG A 95 17.78 -11.66 -2.45
CA ARG A 95 16.47 -11.87 -1.83
C ARG A 95 15.84 -10.61 -1.24
N GLY A 96 16.14 -9.40 -1.71
CA GLY A 96 15.47 -8.20 -1.20
C GLY A 96 15.84 -6.90 -1.89
N TYR A 97 15.22 -5.83 -1.43
CA TYR A 97 15.54 -4.46 -1.84
C TYR A 97 15.24 -3.46 -0.73
N VAL A 98 15.81 -2.27 -0.88
CA VAL A 98 15.41 -1.05 -0.19
C VAL A 98 15.09 0.03 -1.23
N ALA A 99 14.05 0.81 -1.00
CA ALA A 99 13.66 1.95 -1.83
C ALA A 99 13.22 3.11 -0.94
N HIS A 100 13.71 4.31 -1.24
CA HIS A 100 13.45 5.50 -0.45
C HIS A 100 13.12 6.65 -1.40
N LEU A 101 12.04 7.37 -1.12
CA LEU A 101 11.64 8.57 -1.84
C LEU A 101 11.72 9.76 -0.88
N ASN A 102 12.51 10.76 -1.28
CA ASN A 102 12.84 11.91 -0.46
C ASN A 102 12.35 13.21 -1.10
N PHE A 103 11.95 14.17 -0.27
CA PHE A 103 11.68 15.55 -0.67
C PHE A 103 11.82 16.47 0.54
N THR A 104 11.89 17.79 0.29
CA THR A 104 12.11 18.78 1.35
C THR A 104 11.01 19.82 1.35
N ILE A 105 10.52 20.17 2.54
CA ILE A 105 9.63 21.32 2.76
C ILE A 105 10.27 22.20 3.82
N GLY A 106 10.71 23.39 3.41
CA GLY A 106 11.47 24.28 4.28
C GLY A 106 12.78 23.64 4.71
N THR A 107 12.97 23.44 6.02
CA THR A 107 14.17 22.83 6.61
C THR A 107 14.02 21.32 6.87
N TYR A 108 12.85 20.74 6.62
CA TYR A 108 12.54 19.35 6.95
C TYR A 108 12.66 18.46 5.72
N THR A 109 13.35 17.33 5.87
CA THR A 109 13.42 16.30 4.83
C THR A 109 12.47 15.17 5.16
N TYR A 110 11.53 14.93 4.26
CA TYR A 110 10.56 13.85 4.35
C TYR A 110 11.10 12.64 3.61
N VAL A 111 10.96 11.47 4.22
CA VAL A 111 11.43 10.21 3.66
C VAL A 111 10.31 9.19 3.72
N VAL A 112 9.94 8.66 2.56
CA VAL A 112 9.12 7.45 2.42
C VAL A 112 10.07 6.30 2.17
N TYR A 113 10.05 5.30 3.03
CA TYR A 113 10.98 4.17 3.01
C TYR A 113 10.20 2.87 2.85
N GLU A 114 10.72 2.02 1.97
CA GLU A 114 10.25 0.68 1.76
C GLU A 114 11.44 -0.28 1.78
N ARG A 115 11.26 -1.39 2.47
CA ARG A 115 12.21 -2.49 2.46
C ARG A 115 11.49 -3.79 2.27
N LEU A 116 11.98 -4.58 1.33
CA LEU A 116 11.63 -5.98 1.22
C LEU A 116 12.86 -6.81 1.56
N VAL A 117 12.73 -7.67 2.55
CA VAL A 117 13.70 -8.73 2.81
C VAL A 117 12.95 -10.03 2.72
N GLY A 118 13.23 -10.82 1.69
CA GLY A 118 12.81 -12.20 1.66
C GLY A 118 13.44 -12.92 2.84
N SER A 119 12.66 -13.20 3.88
CA SER A 119 12.95 -14.26 4.83
C SER A 119 12.16 -15.51 4.39
N PHE A 120 12.75 -16.69 4.56
CA PHE A 120 12.04 -17.95 4.34
C PHE A 120 11.60 -18.46 5.70
N GLN A 121 10.36 -18.18 6.08
CA GLN A 121 9.73 -18.80 7.24
C GLN A 121 8.71 -19.82 6.72
N ASN A 122 8.83 -21.08 7.14
CA ASN A 122 7.93 -22.17 6.72
C ASN A 122 7.67 -22.27 5.20
N GLY A 123 8.69 -22.00 4.36
CA GLY A 123 8.56 -22.09 2.90
C GLY A 123 7.79 -20.94 2.23
N ARG A 124 7.42 -19.88 2.96
CA ARG A 124 6.87 -18.63 2.38
C ARG A 124 7.88 -17.49 2.43
N PRO A 125 7.94 -16.63 1.39
CA PRO A 125 8.64 -15.37 1.48
C PRO A 125 7.88 -14.43 2.43
N GLU A 126 8.47 -14.06 3.56
CA GLU A 126 7.95 -13.03 4.46
C GLU A 126 8.97 -11.91 4.65
N GLY A 127 8.52 -10.66 4.64
CA GLY A 127 9.32 -9.49 5.04
C GLY A 127 9.14 -8.30 4.10
N HIS A 128 8.05 -7.56 4.30
CA HIS A 128 7.78 -6.31 3.61
C HIS A 128 7.49 -5.24 4.65
N ASP A 129 8.45 -4.35 4.87
CA ASP A 129 8.37 -3.31 5.88
C ASP A 129 8.20 -1.95 5.19
N HIS A 130 7.22 -1.20 5.67
CA HIS A 130 6.88 0.14 5.19
C HIS A 130 7.08 1.15 6.32
N TYR A 131 7.87 2.19 6.07
CA TYR A 131 8.13 3.26 7.03
C TYR A 131 8.02 4.62 6.36
N ALA A 132 7.61 5.62 7.13
CA ALA A 132 7.72 7.00 6.69
C ALA A 132 8.06 7.90 7.88
N GLY A 133 8.89 8.91 7.62
CA GLY A 133 9.41 9.78 8.66
C GLY A 133 9.89 11.13 8.14
N VAL A 134 10.31 11.96 9.09
CA VAL A 134 10.86 13.29 8.87
C VAL A 134 12.21 13.35 9.57
N ILE A 135 13.22 13.87 8.87
CA ILE A 135 14.59 14.09 9.36
C ILE A 135 14.86 15.60 9.37
#